data_AF-A0A9D1WMA0-F1
#
_entry.id   AF-A0A9D1WMA0-F1
#
_cell.length_a   1.000
_cell.length_b   1.000
_cell.length_c   1.000
_cell.angle_alpha   90.00
_cell.angle_beta   90.00
_cell.angle_gamma   90.00
#
_symmetry.space_group_name_H-M   'P 1'
#
loop_
_entity.id
_entity.type
_entity.pdbx_description
1 polymer ?
#
loop_
_entity_poly.entity_id
_entity_poly.type
_entity_poly.pdbx_seq_one_letter_code
_entity_poly.pdbx_strand_id
1 'polypeptide(L)'
;MGRIIGIDLGTTNSCVAVLDGDSAKVIENAEGARTTPSIIAYTDDGEILVGQAAKRQAVTNPQNTLYAIKRLIGRRFKDDVVQKDIKMVPYGIVEADNGDAWVEVKGKKLAPPQVSAEVLKKMKKTAEDYLGEEVTEAVITVPAYFN
;
A
#
# COMPACT_ATOMS: atom_id res chain seq x y z
N MET A 1 -12.82 3.24 -23.90
CA MET A 1 -11.98 4.11 -23.05
C MET A 1 -12.44 3.85 -21.63
N GLY A 2 -11.60 3.22 -20.81
CA GLY A 2 -12.00 2.74 -19.48
C GLY A 2 -12.26 3.89 -18.51
N ARG A 3 -12.95 3.64 -17.40
CA ARG A 3 -13.12 4.66 -16.34
C ARG A 3 -11.79 4.93 -15.65
N ILE A 4 -11.50 6.21 -15.42
CA ILE A 4 -10.40 6.65 -14.56
C ILE A 4 -10.87 6.64 -13.12
N ILE A 5 -10.18 5.92 -12.24
CA ILE A 5 -10.52 5.84 -10.82
C ILE A 5 -9.69 6.80 -9.97
N GLY A 6 -10.25 7.28 -8.87
CA GLY A 6 -9.51 8.08 -7.89
C GLY A 6 -9.06 7.20 -6.72
N ILE A 7 -7.77 7.14 -6.46
CA ILE A 7 -7.20 6.38 -5.33
C ILE A 7 -6.53 7.34 -4.36
N ASP A 8 -7.06 7.41 -3.14
CA ASP A 8 -6.32 7.95 -2.02
C ASP A 8 -5.40 6.87 -1.44
N LEU A 9 -4.10 6.97 -1.71
CA LEU A 9 -3.10 6.04 -1.21
C LEU A 9 -2.56 6.55 0.13
N GLY A 10 -3.25 6.36 1.24
CA GLY A 10 -2.80 6.91 2.53
C GLY A 10 -1.73 6.05 3.23
N THR A 11 -1.05 6.65 4.23
CA THR A 11 -0.05 5.95 5.05
C THR A 11 -0.65 4.81 5.87
N THR A 12 -1.88 5.00 6.38
CA THR A 12 -2.54 4.03 7.27
C THR A 12 -3.71 3.34 6.59
N ASN A 13 -4.51 4.09 5.83
CA ASN A 13 -5.66 3.57 5.10
C ASN A 13 -5.63 4.14 3.69
N SER A 14 -6.16 3.39 2.75
CA SER A 14 -6.40 3.80 1.37
C SER A 14 -7.88 3.74 1.05
N CYS A 15 -8.32 4.57 0.11
CA CYS A 15 -9.70 4.69 -0.33
C CYS A 15 -9.73 4.75 -1.86
N VAL A 16 -10.78 4.22 -2.47
CA VAL A 16 -11.00 4.31 -3.91
C VAL A 16 -12.41 4.86 -4.19
N ALA A 17 -12.47 5.75 -5.17
CA ALA A 17 -13.71 6.37 -5.64
C ALA A 17 -13.79 6.30 -7.16
N VAL A 18 -15.01 6.29 -7.66
CA VAL A 18 -15.33 6.33 -9.10
C VAL A 18 -16.27 7.50 -9.36
N LEU A 19 -16.27 8.00 -10.60
CA LEU A 19 -17.34 8.88 -11.06
C LEU A 19 -18.55 8.04 -11.50
N ASP A 20 -19.70 8.35 -10.91
CA ASP A 20 -21.02 7.81 -11.22
C ASP A 20 -21.90 8.97 -11.70
N GLY A 21 -21.95 9.16 -13.02
CA GLY A 21 -22.42 10.40 -13.64
C GLY A 21 -21.53 11.58 -13.22
N ASP A 22 -22.17 12.65 -12.72
CA ASP A 22 -21.49 13.86 -12.23
C ASP A 22 -21.10 13.77 -10.74
N SER A 23 -21.36 12.63 -10.08
CA SER A 23 -21.12 12.46 -8.65
C SER A 23 -19.93 11.53 -8.39
N ALA A 24 -19.05 11.94 -7.47
CA ALA A 24 -17.98 11.07 -6.97
C ALA A 24 -18.54 10.12 -5.91
N LYS A 25 -18.31 8.82 -6.07
CA LYS A 25 -18.79 7.79 -5.14
C LYS A 25 -17.63 6.97 -4.59
N VAL A 26 -17.50 6.95 -3.27
CA VAL A 26 -16.61 6.02 -2.56
C VAL A 26 -17.22 4.63 -2.55
N ILE A 27 -16.46 3.65 -3.03
CA ILE A 27 -16.89 2.26 -3.16
C ILE A 27 -16.36 1.42 -1.98
N GLU A 28 -17.10 0.36 -1.66
CA GLU A 28 -16.72 -0.59 -0.61
C GLU A 28 -15.78 -1.66 -1.18
N ASN A 29 -14.80 -2.07 -0.37
CA ASN A 29 -13.95 -3.22 -0.70
C ASN A 29 -14.70 -4.54 -0.50
N ALA A 30 -14.05 -5.65 -0.88
CA ALA A 30 -14.60 -7.00 -0.70
C ALA A 30 -14.95 -7.35 0.76
N GLU A 31 -14.38 -6.63 1.73
CA GLU A 31 -14.69 -6.77 3.15
C GLU A 31 -15.85 -5.86 3.64
N GLY A 32 -16.53 -5.14 2.73
CA GLY A 32 -17.65 -4.24 3.04
C GLY A 32 -17.25 -2.90 3.66
N ALA A 33 -15.96 -2.54 3.63
CA ALA A 33 -15.45 -1.30 4.19
C ALA A 33 -15.13 -0.27 3.09
N ARG A 34 -15.44 1.01 3.36
CA ARG A 34 -15.10 2.14 2.46
C ARG A 34 -13.62 2.54 2.46
N THR A 35 -12.83 1.97 3.37
CA THR A 35 -11.38 2.15 3.40
C THR A 35 -10.70 0.82 3.63
N THR A 36 -9.47 0.71 3.12
CA THR A 36 -8.65 -0.48 3.22
C THR A 36 -7.37 -0.13 3.97
N PRO A 37 -6.98 -0.87 5.02
CA PRO A 37 -5.69 -0.65 5.67
C PRO A 37 -4.53 -0.73 4.66
N SER A 38 -3.61 0.24 4.70
CA SER A 38 -2.37 0.25 3.89
C SER A 38 -1.33 -0.68 4.53
N ILE A 39 -1.72 -1.95 4.67
CA ILE A 39 -0.97 -3.01 5.35
C ILE A 39 -0.87 -4.19 4.38
N ILE A 40 0.35 -4.69 4.21
CA ILE A 40 0.69 -5.82 3.35
C ILE A 40 1.36 -6.87 4.23
N ALA A 41 1.03 -8.15 4.08
CA ALA A 41 1.73 -9.21 4.78
C ALA A 41 2.11 -10.35 3.83
N TYR A 42 3.29 -10.91 4.06
CA TYR A 42 3.79 -12.06 3.32
C TYR A 42 3.77 -13.27 4.25
N THR A 43 2.98 -14.28 3.90
CA THR A 43 2.77 -15.49 4.70
C THR A 43 3.80 -16.57 4.36
N ASP A 44 3.90 -17.61 5.18
CA ASP A 44 4.86 -18.73 5.04
C ASP A 44 4.61 -19.62 3.82
N ASP A 45 3.36 -19.73 3.39
CA ASP A 45 2.96 -20.40 2.16
C ASP A 45 3.12 -19.53 0.90
N GLY A 46 3.60 -18.29 1.04
CA GLY A 46 3.90 -17.39 -0.07
C GLY A 46 2.72 -16.55 -0.56
N GLU A 47 1.60 -16.57 0.15
CA GLU A 47 0.47 -15.67 -0.09
C GLU A 47 0.82 -14.21 0.28
N ILE A 48 0.24 -13.27 -0.46
CA ILE A 48 0.31 -11.83 -0.17
C ILE A 48 -1.07 -11.39 0.32
N LEU A 49 -1.16 -11.06 1.59
CA LEU A 49 -2.36 -10.50 2.20
C LEU A 49 -2.30 -8.97 2.14
N VAL A 50 -3.43 -8.33 1.85
CA VAL A 50 -3.54 -6.86 1.81
C VAL A 50 -4.79 -6.41 2.57
N GLY A 51 -4.68 -5.30 3.31
CA GLY A 51 -5.83 -4.70 3.99
C GLY A 51 -6.17 -5.39 5.31
N GLN A 52 -7.45 -5.69 5.51
CA GLN A 52 -7.92 -6.27 6.77
C GLN A 52 -7.32 -7.64 7.06
N ALA A 53 -7.13 -8.48 6.03
CA ALA A 53 -6.50 -9.78 6.18
C ALA A 53 -5.07 -9.64 6.74
N ALA A 54 -4.26 -8.75 6.16
CA ALA A 54 -2.91 -8.47 6.65
C ALA A 54 -2.92 -7.87 8.08
N LYS A 55 -3.84 -6.94 8.35
CA LYS A 55 -3.99 -6.32 9.69
C LYS A 55 -4.27 -7.35 10.78
N ARG A 56 -5.11 -8.35 10.52
CA ARG A 56 -5.50 -9.37 11.52
C ARG A 56 -4.33 -10.22 12.01
N GLN A 57 -3.39 -10.54 11.13
CA GLN A 57 -2.24 -11.39 11.46
C GLN A 57 -0.96 -10.62 11.83
N ALA A 58 -1.02 -9.27 11.87
CA ALA A 58 0.16 -8.42 12.13
C ALA A 58 0.85 -8.72 13.46
N VAL A 59 0.10 -9.16 14.48
CA VAL A 59 0.64 -9.48 15.81
C VAL A 59 1.41 -10.80 15.81
N THR A 60 0.97 -11.78 15.03
CA THR A 60 1.59 -13.11 14.96
C THR A 60 2.67 -13.22 13.90
N ASN A 61 2.72 -12.28 12.96
CA ASN A 61 3.72 -12.22 11.89
C ASN A 61 4.32 -10.80 11.74
N PRO A 62 4.91 -10.23 12.79
CA PRO A 62 5.29 -8.82 12.81
C PRO A 62 6.42 -8.49 11.82
N GLN A 63 7.37 -9.41 11.61
CA GLN A 63 8.53 -9.17 10.74
C GLN A 63 8.18 -9.17 9.24
N ASN A 64 7.14 -9.90 8.84
CA ASN A 64 6.70 -9.97 7.43
C ASN A 64 5.41 -9.19 7.17
N THR A 65 4.97 -8.36 8.14
CA THR A 65 3.81 -7.48 7.98
C THR A 65 4.28 -6.03 7.87
N LEU A 66 4.10 -5.47 6.68
CA LEU A 66 4.53 -4.15 6.28
C LEU A 66 3.40 -3.14 6.43
N TYR A 67 3.67 -2.03 7.10
CA TYR A 67 2.73 -0.92 7.30
C TYR A 67 3.47 0.41 7.35
N ALA A 68 2.76 1.52 7.11
CA ALA A 68 3.34 2.86 7.04
C ALA A 68 4.45 3.04 5.98
N ILE A 69 4.47 2.19 4.95
CA ILE A 69 5.47 2.17 3.88
C ILE A 69 5.55 3.49 3.12
N LYS A 70 4.44 4.26 3.05
CA LYS A 70 4.42 5.60 2.46
C LYS A 70 5.44 6.57 3.09
N ARG A 71 5.89 6.29 4.32
CA ARG A 71 6.94 7.08 5.00
C ARG A 71 8.33 6.82 4.43
N LEU A 72 8.55 5.69 3.75
CA LEU A 72 9.83 5.28 3.16
C LEU A 72 9.92 5.58 1.65
N ILE A 73 8.79 5.74 0.96
CA ILE A 73 8.78 6.06 -0.48
C ILE A 73 9.57 7.33 -0.75
N GLY A 74 10.54 7.24 -1.67
CA GLY A 74 11.37 8.37 -2.10
C GLY A 74 12.46 8.79 -1.10
N ARG A 75 12.68 8.04 -0.02
CA ARG A 75 13.68 8.38 1.01
C ARG A 75 14.98 7.61 0.87
N ARG A 76 16.07 8.23 1.34
CA ARG A 76 17.37 7.56 1.46
C ARG A 76 17.43 6.81 2.79
N PHE A 77 18.14 5.69 2.80
CA PHE A 77 18.30 4.86 4.00
C PHE A 77 18.84 5.68 5.18
N LYS A 78 19.75 6.61 4.91
CA LYS A 78 20.45 7.44 5.92
C LYS A 78 19.66 8.64 6.40
N ASP A 79 18.45 8.91 5.88
CA ASP A 79 17.63 10.03 6.33
C ASP A 79 17.23 9.84 7.81
N ASP A 80 17.29 10.92 8.61
CA ASP A 80 16.98 10.87 10.06
C ASP A 80 15.61 10.25 10.37
N VAL A 81 14.63 10.53 9.52
CA VAL A 81 13.28 9.98 9.66
C VAL A 81 13.23 8.48 9.40
N VAL A 82 14.04 7.96 8.47
CA VAL A 82 14.17 6.52 8.21
C VAL A 82 14.91 5.85 9.37
N GLN A 83 15.98 6.46 9.87
CA GLN A 83 16.72 5.98 11.03
C GLN A 83 15.88 5.92 12.31
N LYS A 84 14.92 6.84 12.46
CA LYS A 84 13.91 6.77 13.51
C LYS A 84 12.93 5.62 13.28
N ASP A 85 12.45 5.44 12.05
CA ASP A 85 11.49 4.40 11.70
C ASP A 85 12.04 2.98 11.90
N ILE A 86 13.33 2.76 11.58
CA ILE A 86 14.06 1.50 11.85
C ILE A 86 13.91 1.05 13.32
N LYS A 87 13.85 1.99 14.26
CA LYS A 87 13.74 1.69 15.70
C LYS A 87 12.30 1.46 16.16
N MET A 88 11.30 1.77 15.33
CA MET A 88 9.89 1.78 15.70
C MET A 88 9.09 0.64 15.06
N VAL A 89 9.58 0.07 13.96
CA VAL A 89 8.88 -0.99 13.23
C VAL A 89 9.56 -2.36 13.42
N PRO A 90 8.80 -3.46 13.38
CA PRO A 90 9.37 -4.80 13.57
C PRO A 90 9.95 -5.42 12.28
N TYR A 91 9.57 -4.92 11.10
CA TYR A 91 10.06 -5.42 9.82
C TYR A 91 11.41 -4.79 9.46
N GLY A 92 12.19 -5.47 8.62
CA GLY A 92 13.49 -4.98 8.20
C GLY A 92 13.38 -3.78 7.26
N ILE A 93 14.05 -2.67 7.60
CA ILE A 93 14.35 -1.57 6.67
C ILE A 93 15.84 -1.64 6.37
N VAL A 94 16.22 -1.65 5.10
CA VAL A 94 17.58 -1.93 4.63
C VAL A 94 18.02 -0.92 3.57
N GLU A 95 19.34 -0.75 3.45
CA GLU A 95 19.94 0.06 2.39
C GLU A 95 19.95 -0.74 1.07
N ALA A 96 19.38 -0.15 0.02
CA ALA A 96 19.54 -0.62 -1.34
C ALA A 96 20.90 -0.20 -1.92
N ASP A 97 21.32 -0.83 -3.02
CA ASP A 97 22.65 -0.59 -3.62
C ASP A 97 22.84 0.88 -4.06
N ASN A 98 21.74 1.58 -4.35
CA ASN A 98 21.74 3.00 -4.72
C ASN A 98 21.60 3.95 -3.51
N GLY A 99 21.54 3.44 -2.28
CA GLY A 99 21.37 4.20 -1.03
C GLY A 99 19.91 4.46 -0.61
N ASP A 100 18.92 3.97 -1.36
CA ASP A 100 17.50 4.14 -1.00
C ASP A 100 17.08 3.29 0.18
N ALA A 101 16.06 3.75 0.92
CA ALA A 101 15.42 2.99 1.98
C ALA A 101 14.51 1.92 1.37
N TRP A 102 14.91 0.65 1.45
CA TRP A 102 14.10 -0.49 1.06
C TRP A 102 13.63 -1.26 2.29
N VAL A 103 12.75 -2.23 2.08
CA VAL A 103 12.34 -3.17 3.13
C VAL A 103 12.82 -4.57 2.80
N GLU A 104 13.04 -5.39 3.83
CA GLU A 104 13.40 -6.79 3.68
C GLU A 104 12.32 -7.67 4.28
N VAL A 105 11.83 -8.61 3.47
CA VAL A 105 10.87 -9.62 3.88
C VAL A 105 11.37 -10.97 3.41
N LYS A 106 11.58 -11.91 4.33
CA LYS A 106 12.03 -13.28 4.03
C LYS A 106 13.28 -13.34 3.14
N GLY A 107 14.27 -12.50 3.44
CA GLY A 107 15.52 -12.42 2.66
C GLY A 107 15.40 -11.69 1.32
N LYS A 108 14.22 -11.19 0.96
CA LYS A 108 14.00 -10.44 -0.28
C LYS A 108 13.94 -8.95 0.02
N LYS A 109 14.82 -8.19 -0.62
CA LYS A 109 14.78 -6.73 -0.61
C LYS A 109 13.71 -6.24 -1.59
N LEU A 110 12.81 -5.38 -1.12
CA LEU A 110 11.69 -4.82 -1.88
C LEU A 110 11.72 -3.29 -1.78
N ALA A 111 11.53 -2.63 -2.92
CA ALA A 111 11.39 -1.18 -2.94
C ALA A 111 10.01 -0.76 -2.39
N PRO A 112 9.90 0.36 -1.66
CA PRO A 112 8.61 0.86 -1.16
C PRO A 112 7.50 1.01 -2.23
N PRO A 113 7.81 1.40 -3.49
CA PRO A 113 6.82 1.40 -4.58
C PRO A 113 6.26 0.00 -4.90
N GLN A 114 7.08 -1.05 -4.86
CA GLN A 114 6.62 -2.42 -5.13
C GLN A 114 5.63 -2.88 -4.05
N VAL A 115 5.91 -2.56 -2.79
CA VAL A 115 5.01 -2.90 -1.67
C VAL A 115 3.71 -2.10 -1.76
N SER A 116 3.80 -0.81 -2.07
CA SER A 116 2.62 0.05 -2.22
C SER A 116 1.76 -0.34 -3.44
N ALA A 117 2.36 -0.95 -4.47
CA ALA A 117 1.65 -1.49 -5.61
C ALA A 117 0.66 -2.59 -5.23
N GLU A 118 0.91 -3.38 -4.17
CA GLU A 118 -0.05 -4.39 -3.69
C GLU A 118 -1.33 -3.74 -3.13
N VAL A 119 -1.21 -2.58 -2.48
CA VAL A 119 -2.37 -1.78 -2.06
C VAL A 119 -3.11 -1.23 -3.27
N LEU A 120 -2.39 -0.67 -4.25
CA LEU A 120 -2.98 -0.15 -5.49
C LEU A 120 -3.70 -1.25 -6.30
N LYS A 121 -3.13 -2.45 -6.38
CA LYS A 121 -3.78 -3.62 -7.03
C LYS A 121 -5.09 -3.97 -6.33
N LYS A 122 -5.15 -3.95 -4.99
CA LYS A 122 -6.41 -4.17 -4.26
C LYS A 122 -7.42 -3.05 -4.53
N MET A 123 -6.98 -1.80 -4.67
CA MET A 123 -7.87 -0.68 -5.00
C MET A 123 -8.42 -0.78 -6.43
N LYS A 124 -7.56 -1.14 -7.40
CA LYS A 124 -7.95 -1.47 -8.77
C LYS A 124 -8.99 -2.59 -8.78
N LYS A 125 -8.69 -3.72 -8.13
CA LYS A 125 -9.60 -4.87 -8.08
C LYS A 125 -10.95 -4.50 -7.46
N THR A 126 -10.95 -3.69 -6.41
CA THR A 126 -12.18 -3.17 -5.78
C THR A 126 -13.03 -2.36 -6.78
N ALA A 127 -12.40 -1.52 -7.60
CA ALA A 127 -13.11 -0.78 -8.63
C ALA A 127 -13.61 -1.67 -9.77
N GLU A 128 -12.80 -2.64 -10.21
CA GLU A 128 -13.19 -3.60 -11.26
C GLU A 128 -14.39 -4.46 -10.82
N ASP A 129 -14.39 -4.93 -9.57
CA ASP A 129 -15.51 -5.69 -9.01
C ASP A 129 -16.80 -4.87 -8.93
N TYR A 130 -16.69 -3.57 -8.64
CA TYR A 130 -17.83 -2.66 -8.61
C TYR A 130 -18.35 -2.29 -10.01
N LEU A 131 -17.45 -2.05 -10.98
CA LEU A 131 -17.79 -1.59 -12.32
C LEU A 131 -18.15 -2.73 -13.28
N GLY A 132 -17.69 -3.95 -13.02
CA GLY A 132 -17.88 -5.09 -13.91
C GLY A 132 -17.02 -5.04 -15.18
N GLU A 133 -15.98 -4.20 -15.21
CA GLU A 133 -15.06 -4.03 -16.34
C GLU A 133 -13.61 -3.81 -15.86
N GLU A 134 -12.65 -3.94 -16.78
CA GLU A 134 -11.23 -3.71 -16.49
C GLU A 134 -10.92 -2.21 -16.30
N VAL A 135 -10.10 -1.89 -15.30
CA VAL A 135 -9.66 -0.51 -15.01
C VAL A 135 -8.17 -0.36 -15.27
N THR A 136 -7.80 0.43 -16.27
CA THR A 136 -6.39 0.61 -16.67
C THR A 136 -5.79 1.95 -16.26
N GLU A 137 -6.61 2.90 -15.80
CA GLU A 137 -6.21 4.29 -15.56
C GLU A 137 -6.64 4.75 -14.16
N ALA A 138 -5.79 5.53 -13.49
CA ALA A 138 -6.07 6.03 -12.14
C ALA A 138 -5.41 7.40 -11.88
N VAL A 139 -6.06 8.20 -11.04
CA VAL A 139 -5.49 9.36 -10.36
C VAL A 139 -5.13 8.94 -8.93
N ILE A 140 -3.88 9.12 -8.52
CA ILE A 140 -3.38 8.67 -7.21
C ILE A 140 -2.91 9.88 -6.39
N THR A 141 -3.33 9.95 -5.12
CA THR A 141 -2.97 11.06 -4.22
C THR A 141 -1.54 10.95 -3.68
N VAL A 142 -0.88 12.10 -3.55
CA VAL A 142 0.36 12.26 -2.80
C VAL A 142 0.23 13.46 -1.84
N PRO A 143 0.95 13.48 -0.71
CA PRO A 143 1.02 14.67 0.14
C PRO A 143 1.55 15.86 -0.66
N ALA A 144 1.01 17.05 -0.38
CA ALA A 144 1.41 18.28 -1.09
C ALA A 144 2.91 18.62 -0.95
N TYR A 145 3.59 18.08 0.06
CA TYR A 145 5.00 18.29 0.36
C TYR A 145 5.91 17.13 -0.10
N PHE A 146 5.41 16.18 -0.90
CA PHE A 146 6.27 15.18 -1.54
C PHE A 146 7.24 15.85 -2.53
N ASN A 147 8.47 15.35 -2.58
CA ASN A 147 9.57 15.85 -3.40
C ASN A 147 9.98 14.89 -4.52
#